data_AF-A0A7S1EE00-F1
#
_entry.id   AF-A0A7S1EE00-F1
#
_cell.length_a   1.000
_cell.length_b   1.000
_cell.length_c   1.000
_cell.angle_alpha   90.00
_cell.angle_beta   90.00
_cell.angle_gamma   90.00
#
_symmetry.space_group_name_H-M   'P 1'
#
loop_
_entity.id
_entity.type
_entity.pdbx_description
1 polymer ?
#
loop_
_entity_poly.entity_id
_entity_poly.type
_entity_poly.pdbx_seq_one_letter_code
_entity_poly.pdbx_strand_id
1 'polypeptide(L)'
;IDIETPMLTKSTPEGARDYLVPSRVHDGHFFALPQSPQLFKQLLMVAGFDRYYQITKCFRDEDLRADRQPEFTQIDIETSFLTEEEIRSMFEGMIRHVFRKALNVELGDYPVMKYAEAMHRFGSDKPDLRVKLEFTELTDAMTTVDFKVFSGPATTPGGRVVALRVPGGAAMSRGEIDAYTEFVKIYGAKGLAWIKVNEVAKG
;
A
#
# COMPACT_ATOMS: atom_id res chain seq x y z
N ILE A 1 -8.18 26.04 -4.89
CA ILE A 1 -9.52 26.64 -4.67
C ILE A 1 -10.40 25.53 -4.11
N ASP A 2 -11.19 25.82 -3.08
CA ASP A 2 -12.17 24.89 -2.53
C ASP A 2 -13.38 24.85 -3.46
N ILE A 3 -13.65 23.71 -4.10
CA ILE A 3 -14.76 23.55 -5.04
C ILE A 3 -15.49 22.25 -4.69
N GLU A 4 -16.79 22.32 -4.47
CA GLU A 4 -17.59 21.13 -4.22
C GLU A 4 -17.86 20.35 -5.51
N THR A 5 -17.91 19.03 -5.40
CA THR A 5 -18.25 18.13 -6.52
C THR A 5 -19.50 17.30 -6.20
N PRO A 6 -20.33 16.95 -7.19
CA PRO A 6 -21.61 16.29 -6.93
C PRO A 6 -21.45 14.86 -6.40
N MET A 7 -22.38 14.45 -5.53
CA MET A 7 -22.43 13.10 -4.93
C MET A 7 -23.26 12.10 -5.74
N LEU A 8 -24.15 12.56 -6.62
CA LEU A 8 -24.96 11.69 -7.47
C LEU A 8 -24.29 11.63 -8.85
N THR A 9 -23.41 10.65 -9.02
CA THR A 9 -22.59 10.49 -10.23
C THR A 9 -23.11 9.36 -11.09
N LYS A 10 -22.48 9.16 -12.25
CA LYS A 10 -22.67 7.97 -13.07
C LYS A 10 -21.79 6.85 -12.54
N SER A 11 -22.29 5.61 -12.53
CA SER A 11 -21.48 4.43 -12.20
C SER A 11 -20.43 4.17 -13.29
N THR A 12 -19.24 3.75 -12.86
CA THR A 12 -18.15 3.32 -13.73
C THR A 12 -17.75 1.88 -13.39
N PRO A 13 -17.58 0.99 -14.39
CA PRO A 13 -17.29 -0.43 -14.13
C PRO A 13 -15.87 -0.70 -13.59
N GLU A 14 -15.01 0.32 -13.52
CA GLU A 14 -13.64 0.23 -13.04
C GLU A 14 -13.54 0.71 -11.58
N GLY A 15 -12.66 0.08 -10.79
CA GLY A 15 -12.42 0.45 -9.39
C GLY A 15 -13.12 -0.47 -8.39
N ALA A 16 -13.57 0.11 -7.26
CA ALA A 16 -14.36 -0.60 -6.26
C ALA A 16 -15.82 -0.76 -6.72
N ARG A 17 -16.63 -1.48 -5.93
CA ARG A 17 -18.08 -1.52 -6.17
C ARG A 17 -18.72 -0.21 -5.70
N ASP A 18 -19.62 0.32 -6.52
CA ASP A 18 -20.37 1.54 -6.24
C ASP A 18 -21.59 1.28 -5.34
N TYR A 19 -21.88 2.23 -4.44
CA TYR A 19 -23.22 2.34 -3.87
C TYR A 19 -24.17 2.96 -4.89
N LEU A 20 -25.31 2.32 -5.13
CA LEU A 20 -26.29 2.76 -6.11
C LEU A 20 -27.47 3.47 -5.43
N VAL A 21 -27.92 4.57 -6.04
CA VAL A 21 -29.09 5.34 -5.61
C VAL A 21 -30.13 5.31 -6.74
N PRO A 22 -31.29 4.65 -6.56
CA PRO A 22 -32.30 4.54 -7.62
C PRO A 22 -32.90 5.91 -7.95
N SER A 23 -33.08 6.20 -9.24
CA SER A 23 -33.72 7.42 -9.70
C SER A 23 -35.24 7.28 -9.70
N ARG A 24 -35.93 8.15 -8.96
CA ARG A 24 -37.40 8.24 -9.04
C ARG A 24 -37.89 8.77 -10.39
N VAL A 25 -37.07 9.58 -11.06
CA VAL A 25 -37.45 10.30 -12.30
C VAL A 25 -37.18 9.47 -13.55
N HIS A 26 -36.10 8.68 -13.53
CA HIS A 26 -35.67 7.87 -14.66
C HIS A 26 -35.79 6.39 -14.28
N ASP A 27 -36.91 5.78 -14.64
CA ASP A 27 -37.18 4.37 -14.32
C ASP A 27 -36.09 3.45 -14.88
N GLY A 28 -35.71 2.44 -14.08
CA GLY A 28 -34.61 1.51 -14.38
C GLY A 28 -33.19 2.11 -14.33
N HIS A 29 -33.03 3.39 -13.99
CA HIS A 29 -31.72 4.05 -13.91
C HIS A 29 -31.30 4.36 -12.47
N PHE A 30 -29.99 4.36 -12.25
CA PHE A 30 -29.37 4.55 -10.94
C PHE A 30 -28.28 5.62 -11.05
N PHE A 31 -28.13 6.40 -9.99
CA PHE A 31 -26.91 7.14 -9.70
C PHE A 31 -25.94 6.24 -8.93
N ALA A 32 -24.67 6.59 -8.92
CA ALA A 32 -23.65 6.03 -8.06
C ALA A 32 -23.15 7.10 -7.09
N LEU A 33 -22.82 6.70 -5.87
CA LEU A 33 -22.04 7.55 -4.96
C LEU A 33 -20.54 7.47 -5.33
N PRO A 34 -19.80 8.58 -5.29
CA PRO A 34 -18.44 8.62 -5.81
C PRO A 34 -17.45 7.89 -4.89
N GLN A 35 -16.62 7.05 -5.50
CA GLN A 35 -15.45 6.46 -4.82
C GLN A 35 -14.34 7.49 -4.54
N SER A 36 -14.31 8.55 -5.36
CA SER A 36 -13.51 9.76 -5.25
C SER A 36 -14.02 10.76 -6.30
N PRO A 37 -13.71 12.06 -6.20
CA PRO A 37 -14.07 13.06 -7.21
C PRO A 37 -13.13 13.05 -8.44
N GLN A 38 -12.46 11.93 -8.74
CA GLN A 38 -11.37 11.84 -9.73
C GLN A 38 -11.70 12.44 -11.10
N LEU A 39 -12.87 12.13 -11.68
CA LEU A 39 -13.25 12.68 -12.97
C LEU A 39 -13.57 14.18 -12.89
N PHE A 40 -14.20 14.62 -11.79
CA PHE A 40 -14.57 16.02 -11.61
C PHE A 40 -13.35 16.91 -11.40
N LYS A 41 -12.38 16.51 -10.58
CA LYS A 41 -11.16 17.29 -10.38
C LYS A 41 -10.34 17.43 -11.66
N GLN A 42 -10.31 16.39 -12.50
CA GLN A 42 -9.69 16.46 -13.84
C GLN A 42 -10.45 17.42 -14.76
N LEU A 43 -11.79 17.37 -14.77
CA LEU A 43 -12.60 18.33 -15.53
C LEU A 43 -12.40 19.78 -15.04
N LEU A 44 -12.16 20.00 -13.75
CA LEU A 44 -11.83 21.32 -13.21
C LEU A 44 -10.46 21.81 -13.72
N MET A 45 -9.47 20.93 -13.85
CA MET A 45 -8.20 21.29 -14.50
C MET A 45 -8.42 21.69 -15.95
N VAL A 46 -9.23 20.93 -16.70
CA VAL A 46 -9.62 21.25 -18.08
C VAL A 46 -10.40 22.56 -18.18
N ALA A 47 -11.24 22.88 -17.18
CA ALA A 47 -11.99 24.12 -17.11
C ALA A 47 -11.11 25.36 -16.80
N GLY A 48 -9.80 25.17 -16.62
CA GLY A 48 -8.83 26.24 -16.41
C GLY A 48 -8.58 26.59 -14.94
N PHE A 49 -9.08 25.79 -13.99
CA PHE A 49 -8.69 25.94 -12.59
C PHE A 49 -7.29 25.35 -12.40
N ASP A 50 -6.31 26.20 -12.06
CA ASP A 50 -4.92 25.78 -11.90
C ASP A 50 -4.72 24.84 -10.69
N ARG A 51 -5.38 25.13 -9.56
CA ARG A 51 -5.28 24.34 -8.33
C ARG A 51 -6.63 24.21 -7.66
N TYR A 52 -6.98 22.97 -7.34
CA TYR A 52 -8.22 22.59 -6.71
C TYR A 52 -7.92 21.77 -5.45
N TYR A 53 -8.74 21.94 -4.41
CA TYR A 53 -8.80 21.00 -3.29
C TYR A 53 -10.24 20.87 -2.81
N GLN A 54 -10.56 19.77 -2.13
CA GLN A 54 -11.83 19.55 -1.44
C GLN A 54 -11.62 18.55 -0.29
N ILE A 55 -12.24 18.81 0.87
CA ILE A 55 -12.42 17.78 1.90
C ILE A 55 -13.78 17.12 1.65
N THR A 56 -13.79 15.95 1.06
CA THR A 56 -15.01 15.33 0.51
C THR A 56 -15.30 13.96 1.09
N LYS A 57 -16.59 13.61 1.14
CA LYS A 57 -17.02 12.24 1.41
C LYS A 57 -16.81 11.36 0.17
N CYS A 58 -16.45 10.12 0.42
CA CYS A 58 -16.24 9.08 -0.58
C CYS A 58 -16.85 7.77 -0.09
N PHE A 59 -17.30 6.96 -1.04
CA PHE A 59 -18.10 5.77 -0.77
C PHE A 59 -17.56 4.56 -1.52
N ARG A 60 -17.37 3.44 -0.84
CA ARG A 60 -16.95 2.17 -1.45
C ARG A 60 -17.73 1.02 -0.85
N ASP A 61 -18.42 0.25 -1.69
CA ASP A 61 -19.17 -0.94 -1.26
C ASP A 61 -18.24 -2.17 -1.21
N GLU A 62 -17.26 -2.11 -0.30
CA GLU A 62 -16.29 -3.17 -0.04
C GLU A 62 -16.42 -3.72 1.38
N ASP A 63 -15.89 -4.93 1.60
CA ASP A 63 -15.82 -5.52 2.94
C ASP A 63 -15.01 -4.63 3.90
N LEU A 64 -15.59 -4.43 5.07
CA LEU A 64 -15.00 -3.67 6.17
C LEU A 64 -13.70 -4.30 6.67
N ARG A 65 -12.76 -3.45 7.10
CA ARG A 65 -11.55 -3.83 7.83
C ARG A 65 -11.32 -2.85 8.96
N ALA A 66 -10.37 -3.14 9.84
CA ALA A 66 -10.03 -2.27 10.98
C ALA A 66 -9.73 -0.82 10.55
N ASP A 67 -9.19 -0.63 9.35
CA ASP A 67 -8.83 0.65 8.75
C ASP A 67 -9.71 1.05 7.54
N ARG A 68 -10.84 0.37 7.30
CA ARG A 68 -11.72 0.62 6.14
C ARG A 68 -13.17 0.78 6.56
N GLN A 69 -13.76 1.91 6.19
CA GLN A 69 -15.18 2.23 6.35
C GLN A 69 -15.83 2.41 4.97
N PRO A 70 -17.12 2.07 4.80
CA PRO A 70 -17.82 2.20 3.51
C PRO A 70 -18.01 3.66 3.11
N GLU A 71 -18.14 4.55 4.10
CA GLU A 71 -18.07 6.00 3.95
C GLU A 71 -16.82 6.50 4.66
N PHE A 72 -16.01 7.27 3.95
CA PHE A 72 -14.80 7.88 4.50
C PHE A 72 -14.59 9.27 3.91
N THR A 73 -13.72 10.05 4.54
CA THR A 73 -13.43 11.44 4.13
C THR A 73 -12.04 11.52 3.54
N GLN A 74 -11.91 12.12 2.37
CA GLN A 74 -10.65 12.36 1.69
C GLN A 74 -10.32 13.85 1.68
N ILE A 75 -9.02 14.16 1.73
CA ILE A 75 -8.48 15.46 1.31
C ILE A 75 -8.06 15.26 -0.15
N ASP A 76 -8.92 15.66 -1.07
CA ASP A 76 -8.67 15.54 -2.50
C ASP A 76 -8.07 16.83 -3.04
N ILE A 77 -7.04 16.71 -3.86
CA ILE A 77 -6.26 17.83 -4.39
C ILE A 77 -5.91 17.49 -5.83
N GLU A 78 -5.94 18.50 -6.70
CA GLU A 78 -5.50 18.41 -8.09
C GLU A 78 -4.83 19.71 -8.51
N THR A 79 -3.78 19.62 -9.34
CA THR A 79 -3.02 20.77 -9.83
C THR A 79 -2.70 20.62 -11.31
N SER A 80 -2.71 21.73 -12.04
CA SER A 80 -2.26 21.81 -13.43
C SER A 80 -0.78 22.21 -13.51
N PHE A 81 -0.12 21.81 -14.60
CA PHE A 81 1.24 22.25 -14.96
C PHE A 81 2.35 21.97 -13.92
N LEU A 82 2.12 21.07 -12.97
CA LEU A 82 3.13 20.60 -12.02
C LEU A 82 3.62 19.19 -12.35
N THR A 83 4.88 18.96 -12.07
CA THR A 83 5.52 17.64 -12.11
C THR A 83 5.21 16.82 -10.86
N GLU A 84 5.49 15.51 -10.92
CA GLU A 84 5.35 14.60 -9.77
C GLU A 84 6.16 15.09 -8.54
N GLU A 85 7.37 15.61 -8.75
CA GLU A 85 8.23 16.11 -7.66
C GLU A 85 7.66 17.35 -6.98
N GLU A 86 7.14 18.29 -7.77
CA GLU A 86 6.50 19.50 -7.24
C GLU A 86 5.22 19.17 -6.46
N ILE A 87 4.41 18.24 -6.96
CA ILE A 87 3.22 17.75 -6.26
C ILE A 87 3.63 17.09 -4.94
N ARG A 88 4.59 16.16 -4.95
CA ARG A 88 5.06 15.50 -3.72
C ARG A 88 5.57 16.51 -2.69
N SER A 89 6.38 17.48 -3.11
CA SER A 89 6.91 18.53 -2.24
C SER A 89 5.79 19.35 -1.59
N MET A 90 4.75 19.69 -2.35
CA MET A 90 3.56 20.39 -1.84
C MET A 90 2.84 19.57 -0.76
N PHE A 91 2.56 18.30 -1.02
CA PHE A 91 1.91 17.41 -0.06
C PHE A 91 2.77 17.16 1.18
N GLU A 92 4.07 16.98 1.01
CA GLU A 92 5.01 16.83 2.12
C GLU A 92 5.00 18.05 3.03
N GLY A 93 5.05 19.27 2.45
CA GLY A 93 4.93 20.51 3.18
C GLY A 93 3.63 20.62 3.97
N MET A 94 2.51 20.19 3.39
CA MET A 94 1.21 20.10 4.08
C MET A 94 1.27 19.15 5.28
N ILE A 95 1.80 17.93 5.10
CA ILE A 95 1.88 16.95 6.19
C ILE A 95 2.79 17.43 7.31
N ARG A 96 3.99 17.95 6.99
CA ARG A 96 4.91 18.55 7.97
C ARG A 96 4.22 19.68 8.76
N HIS A 97 3.46 20.53 8.07
CA HIS A 97 2.71 21.61 8.71
C HIS A 97 1.67 21.07 9.71
N VAL A 98 0.88 20.07 9.31
CA VAL A 98 -0.15 19.46 10.16
C VAL A 98 0.49 18.82 11.40
N PHE A 99 1.55 18.03 11.25
CA PHE A 99 2.24 17.39 12.38
C PHE A 99 2.81 18.40 13.37
N ARG A 100 3.45 19.45 12.86
CA ARG A 100 3.96 20.53 13.71
C ARG A 100 2.85 21.25 14.45
N LYS A 101 1.74 21.58 13.78
CA LYS A 101 0.64 22.34 14.40
C LYS A 101 -0.19 21.52 15.38
N ALA A 102 -0.47 20.25 15.06
CA ALA A 102 -1.33 19.40 15.86
C ALA A 102 -0.58 18.69 17.00
N LEU A 103 0.67 18.28 16.75
CA LEU A 103 1.44 17.41 17.66
C LEU A 103 2.76 18.03 18.14
N ASN A 104 3.15 19.21 17.64
CA ASN A 104 4.46 19.81 17.90
C ASN A 104 5.64 18.87 17.55
N VAL A 105 5.46 18.09 16.48
CA VAL A 105 6.49 17.18 15.95
C VAL A 105 7.02 17.74 14.63
N GLU A 106 8.34 17.91 14.54
CA GLU A 106 9.03 18.23 13.30
C GLU A 106 9.39 16.93 12.57
N LEU A 107 8.76 16.70 11.42
CA LEU A 107 9.11 15.59 10.54
C LEU A 107 10.32 15.99 9.69
N GLY A 108 11.31 15.09 9.62
CA GLY A 108 12.48 15.24 8.77
C GLY A 108 12.17 15.02 7.30
N ASP A 109 13.22 14.78 6.50
CA ASP A 109 13.09 14.55 5.07
C ASP A 109 12.45 13.19 4.75
N TYR A 110 11.59 13.18 3.74
CA TYR A 110 10.85 11.98 3.35
C TYR A 110 11.71 11.16 2.40
N PRO A 111 12.11 9.94 2.78
CA PRO A 111 12.88 9.09 1.87
C PRO A 111 11.99 8.66 0.70
N VAL A 112 12.53 8.76 -0.51
CA VAL A 112 11.86 8.28 -1.73
C VAL A 112 12.41 6.90 -2.06
N MET A 113 11.52 5.91 -2.17
CA MET A 113 11.85 4.54 -2.49
C MET A 113 11.07 4.10 -3.73
N LYS A 114 11.76 3.49 -4.70
CA LYS A 114 11.07 2.93 -5.87
C LYS A 114 10.22 1.73 -5.45
N TYR A 115 9.07 1.53 -6.09
CA TYR A 115 8.20 0.37 -5.85
C TYR A 115 8.97 -0.95 -5.88
N ALA A 116 9.80 -1.15 -6.92
CA ALA A 116 10.60 -2.36 -7.07
C ALA A 116 11.57 -2.57 -5.90
N GLU A 117 12.15 -1.48 -5.35
CA GLU A 117 13.04 -1.55 -4.20
C GLU A 117 12.26 -1.88 -2.91
N ALA A 118 11.09 -1.26 -2.69
CA ALA A 118 10.25 -1.52 -1.53
C ALA A 118 9.77 -2.99 -1.50
N MET A 119 9.31 -3.50 -2.64
CA MET A 119 8.93 -4.90 -2.78
C MET A 119 10.12 -5.84 -2.64
N HIS A 120 11.29 -5.46 -3.17
CA HIS A 120 12.50 -6.28 -3.08
C HIS A 120 13.01 -6.42 -1.64
N ARG A 121 13.08 -5.30 -0.89
CA ARG A 121 13.65 -5.22 0.47
C ARG A 121 12.65 -5.59 1.56
N PHE A 122 11.38 -5.26 1.40
CA PHE A 122 10.37 -5.39 2.47
C PHE A 122 9.14 -6.23 2.08
N GLY A 123 8.96 -6.54 0.79
CA GLY A 123 7.75 -7.24 0.31
C GLY A 123 6.46 -6.47 0.53
N SER A 124 6.55 -5.14 0.64
CA SER A 124 5.40 -4.27 0.82
C SER A 124 5.61 -2.97 0.04
N ASP A 125 4.54 -2.49 -0.58
CA ASP A 125 4.44 -1.19 -1.24
C ASP A 125 4.26 -0.02 -0.26
N LYS A 126 4.09 -0.33 1.03
CA LYS A 126 3.97 0.62 2.15
C LYS A 126 4.85 0.17 3.34
N PRO A 127 6.18 0.11 3.16
CA PRO A 127 7.08 -0.45 4.16
C PRO A 127 7.08 0.37 5.45
N ASP A 128 7.00 -0.31 6.60
CA ASP A 128 7.18 0.31 7.90
C ASP A 128 8.68 0.44 8.21
N LEU A 129 9.24 1.63 7.93
CA LEU A 129 10.68 1.91 8.10
C LEU A 129 11.15 1.97 9.56
N ARG A 130 10.24 1.85 10.54
CA ARG A 130 10.61 1.68 11.95
C ARG A 130 11.13 0.26 12.21
N VAL A 131 10.70 -0.71 11.41
CA VAL A 131 11.18 -2.08 11.44
C VAL A 131 12.41 -2.21 10.54
N LYS A 132 13.58 -2.45 11.13
CA LYS A 132 14.87 -2.50 10.43
C LYS A 132 15.17 -3.85 9.76
N LEU A 133 14.19 -4.74 9.70
CA LEU A 133 14.37 -6.07 9.11
C LEU A 133 14.14 -5.99 7.61
N GLU A 134 15.08 -6.55 6.84
CA GLU A 134 15.06 -6.54 5.38
C GLU A 134 15.25 -7.96 4.83
N PHE A 135 14.67 -8.20 3.66
CA PHE A 135 14.91 -9.42 2.91
C PHE A 135 16.33 -9.44 2.34
N THR A 136 16.97 -10.59 2.48
CA THR A 136 18.21 -10.94 1.79
C THR A 136 17.88 -11.94 0.71
N GLU A 137 18.21 -11.64 -0.53
CA GLU A 137 17.97 -12.53 -1.65
C GLU A 137 19.00 -13.66 -1.69
N LEU A 138 18.52 -14.90 -1.82
CA LEU A 138 19.33 -16.11 -1.89
C LEU A 138 19.09 -16.90 -3.17
N THR A 139 18.27 -16.38 -4.09
CA THR A 139 17.82 -17.06 -5.32
C THR A 139 18.98 -17.73 -6.05
N ASP A 140 20.05 -17.00 -6.34
CA ASP A 140 21.21 -17.51 -7.10
C ASP A 140 21.89 -18.70 -6.42
N ALA A 141 22.07 -18.61 -5.09
CA ALA A 141 22.69 -19.66 -4.28
C ALA A 141 21.84 -20.93 -4.16
N MET A 142 20.53 -20.83 -4.46
CA MET A 142 19.57 -21.92 -4.31
C MET A 142 19.22 -22.61 -5.63
N THR A 143 19.77 -22.17 -6.77
CA THR A 143 19.45 -22.73 -8.09
C THR A 143 19.85 -24.20 -8.23
N THR A 144 20.98 -24.61 -7.65
CA THR A 144 21.58 -25.94 -7.83
C THR A 144 21.39 -26.88 -6.65
N VAL A 145 20.67 -26.46 -5.59
CA VAL A 145 20.47 -27.31 -4.41
C VAL A 145 19.46 -28.43 -4.68
N ASP A 146 19.72 -29.60 -4.11
CA ASP A 146 18.83 -30.77 -4.24
C ASP A 146 17.45 -30.54 -3.63
N PHE A 147 17.36 -29.64 -2.65
CA PHE A 147 16.12 -29.35 -1.96
C PHE A 147 15.16 -28.55 -2.84
N LYS A 148 14.21 -29.25 -3.47
CA LYS A 148 13.27 -28.73 -4.47
C LYS A 148 12.39 -27.56 -4.00
N VAL A 149 12.17 -27.43 -2.69
CA VAL A 149 11.44 -26.29 -2.11
C VAL A 149 12.17 -24.97 -2.36
N PHE A 150 13.51 -25.00 -2.46
CA PHE A 150 14.33 -23.84 -2.79
C PHE A 150 14.68 -23.77 -4.28
N SER A 151 15.16 -24.86 -4.88
CA SER A 151 15.59 -24.83 -6.29
C SER A 151 14.43 -24.63 -7.26
N GLY A 152 13.21 -25.10 -6.95
CA GLY A 152 12.03 -24.88 -7.79
C GLY A 152 11.69 -23.40 -8.00
N PRO A 153 11.44 -22.62 -6.93
CA PRO A 153 11.25 -21.17 -7.04
C PRO A 153 12.47 -20.44 -7.61
N ALA A 154 13.70 -20.88 -7.30
CA ALA A 154 14.90 -20.24 -7.79
C ALA A 154 15.11 -20.34 -9.31
N THR A 155 14.64 -21.41 -9.95
CA THR A 155 14.77 -21.60 -11.41
C THR A 155 13.50 -21.21 -12.19
N THR A 156 12.42 -20.84 -11.49
CA THR A 156 11.16 -20.45 -12.14
C THR A 156 11.22 -18.98 -12.53
N PRO A 157 10.90 -18.59 -13.78
CA PRO A 157 10.83 -17.18 -14.17
C PRO A 157 9.88 -16.39 -13.25
N GLY A 158 10.38 -15.31 -12.64
CA GLY A 158 9.63 -14.51 -11.66
C GLY A 158 9.53 -15.13 -10.25
N GLY A 159 10.07 -16.32 -10.04
CA GLY A 159 10.25 -16.92 -8.73
C GLY A 159 11.43 -16.31 -7.98
N ARG A 160 11.42 -16.43 -6.65
CA ARG A 160 12.42 -15.83 -5.78
C ARG A 160 12.59 -16.65 -4.51
N VAL A 161 13.81 -16.71 -3.97
CA VAL A 161 14.08 -17.23 -2.62
C VAL A 161 14.71 -16.13 -1.77
N VAL A 162 14.05 -15.79 -0.67
CA VAL A 162 14.50 -14.75 0.26
C VAL A 162 14.64 -15.28 1.68
N ALA A 163 15.60 -14.74 2.41
CA ALA A 163 15.74 -14.91 3.84
C ALA A 163 15.44 -13.61 4.58
N LEU A 164 14.89 -13.74 5.79
CA LEU A 164 14.72 -12.62 6.72
C LEU A 164 15.54 -12.92 7.98
N ARG A 165 16.57 -12.11 8.22
CA ARG A 165 17.39 -12.25 9.43
C ARG A 165 16.66 -11.65 10.62
N VAL A 166 16.43 -12.44 11.67
CA VAL A 166 15.91 -11.96 12.96
C VAL A 166 17.05 -11.91 13.99
N PRO A 167 17.55 -10.73 14.38
CA PRO A 167 18.59 -10.61 15.41
C PRO A 167 18.15 -11.25 16.74
N GLY A 168 18.99 -12.09 17.34
CA GLY A 168 18.64 -12.84 18.55
C GLY A 168 17.64 -14.00 18.34
N GLY A 169 17.16 -14.22 17.11
CA GLY A 169 16.14 -15.21 16.81
C GLY A 169 16.53 -16.67 17.08
N ALA A 170 17.82 -16.96 17.27
CA ALA A 170 18.29 -18.29 17.66
C ALA A 170 17.70 -18.77 19.01
N ALA A 171 17.30 -17.83 19.88
CA ALA A 171 16.69 -18.13 21.18
C ALA A 171 15.21 -18.58 21.08
N MET A 172 14.53 -18.36 19.94
CA MET A 172 13.11 -18.69 19.80
C MET A 172 12.84 -20.18 20.04
N SER A 173 11.81 -20.49 20.82
CA SER A 173 11.34 -21.85 21.03
C SER A 173 10.76 -22.45 19.74
N ARG A 174 10.63 -23.79 19.71
CA ARG A 174 10.00 -24.45 18.58
C ARG A 174 8.53 -24.03 18.39
N GLY A 175 7.80 -23.85 19.49
CA GLY A 175 6.40 -23.42 19.44
C GLY A 175 6.21 -22.03 18.82
N GLU A 176 7.11 -21.08 19.09
CA GLU A 176 7.10 -19.77 18.44
C GLU A 176 7.33 -19.87 16.93
N ILE A 177 8.29 -20.71 16.51
CA ILE A 177 8.59 -20.94 15.08
C ILE A 177 7.40 -21.60 14.37
N ASP A 178 6.75 -22.58 15.00
CA ASP A 178 5.58 -23.24 14.43
C ASP A 178 4.40 -22.24 14.31
N ALA A 179 4.23 -21.33 15.27
CA ALA A 179 3.25 -20.24 15.18
C ALA A 179 3.52 -19.30 13.99
N TYR A 180 4.78 -18.92 13.74
CA TYR A 180 5.13 -18.14 12.54
C TYR A 180 4.90 -18.92 11.24
N THR A 181 5.11 -20.23 11.27
CA THR A 181 4.84 -21.11 10.11
C THR A 181 3.35 -21.11 9.76
N GLU A 182 2.46 -21.15 10.76
CA GLU A 182 1.01 -21.02 10.52
C GLU A 182 0.62 -19.61 10.07
N PHE A 183 1.25 -18.56 10.61
CA PHE A 183 0.99 -17.19 10.20
C PHE A 183 1.26 -16.97 8.70
N VAL A 184 2.41 -17.42 8.17
CA VAL A 184 2.74 -17.21 6.75
C VAL A 184 1.85 -18.00 5.80
N LYS A 185 1.24 -19.11 6.25
CA LYS A 185 0.30 -19.90 5.43
C LYS A 185 -0.98 -19.14 5.09
N ILE A 186 -1.41 -18.21 5.95
CA ILE A 186 -2.56 -17.33 5.69
C ILE A 186 -2.34 -16.49 4.42
N TYR A 187 -1.07 -16.21 4.09
CA TYR A 187 -0.66 -15.47 2.89
C TYR A 187 -0.28 -16.40 1.71
N GLY A 188 -0.57 -17.71 1.82
CA GLY A 188 -0.37 -18.68 0.74
C GLY A 188 0.98 -19.40 0.73
N ALA A 189 1.86 -19.16 1.71
CA ALA A 189 3.12 -19.90 1.82
C ALA A 189 2.87 -21.38 2.15
N LYS A 190 3.63 -22.30 1.53
CA LYS A 190 3.52 -23.75 1.80
C LYS A 190 4.27 -24.19 3.07
N GLY A 191 5.16 -23.36 3.59
CA GLY A 191 5.94 -23.60 4.80
C GLY A 191 6.93 -22.46 5.05
N LEU A 192 7.65 -22.55 6.18
CA LEU A 192 8.65 -21.58 6.60
C LEU A 192 9.94 -22.31 7.00
N ALA A 193 10.93 -22.32 6.12
CA ALA A 193 12.25 -22.86 6.45
C ALA A 193 12.99 -21.89 7.39
N TRP A 194 13.75 -22.44 8.34
CA TRP A 194 14.48 -21.65 9.32
C TRP A 194 15.86 -22.25 9.60
N ILE A 195 16.80 -21.40 10.00
CA ILE A 195 18.15 -21.78 10.39
C ILE A 195 18.48 -21.03 11.69
N LYS A 196 18.94 -21.76 12.71
CA LYS A 196 19.51 -21.18 13.92
C LYS A 196 21.03 -21.18 13.81
N VAL A 197 21.62 -19.99 13.73
CA VAL A 197 23.07 -19.82 13.70
C VAL A 197 23.56 -19.66 15.14
N ASN A 198 24.18 -20.71 15.69
CA ASN A 198 24.72 -20.70 17.05
C ASN A 198 26.19 -20.26 17.07
N GLU A 199 27.02 -20.87 16.21
CA GLU A 199 28.43 -20.54 16.04
C GLU A 199 28.79 -20.61 14.55
N VAL A 200 29.04 -19.47 13.92
CA VAL A 200 29.38 -19.39 12.48
C VAL A 200 30.65 -20.19 12.16
N ALA A 201 31.62 -20.22 13.08
CA ALA A 201 32.87 -20.94 12.88
C ALA A 201 32.71 -22.47 12.83
N LYS A 202 31.55 -23.02 13.21
CA LYS A 202 31.27 -24.45 13.19
C LYS A 202 30.38 -24.87 12.00
N GLY A 203 30.06 -23.96 11.09
CA GLY A 203 29.27 -24.24 9.88
C GLY A 203 28.60 -22.99 9.32
#